data_AF-A0AAV2D7T3-F1
#
_entry.id   AF-A0AAV2D7T3-F1
#
_cell.length_a   1.000
_cell.length_b   1.000
_cell.length_c   1.000
_cell.angle_alpha   90.00
_cell.angle_beta   90.00
_cell.angle_gamma   90.00
#
_symmetry.space_group_name_H-M   'P 1'
#
loop_
_entity.id
_entity.type
_entity.pdbx_description
1 polymer ?
#
loop_
_entity_poly.entity_id
_entity_poly.type
_entity_poly.pdbx_seq_one_letter_code
_entity_poly.pdbx_strand_id
1 'polypeptide(L)'
;MRSWFEQVEFTHVPREENAHANALSKLATGTNFENERHVIVSKEHPSEEPMVGVIGEQGGEGEGWMTPIKAYLLHGAIPEDARQAWQVRRKAARCTILEGQMYKRSHSGAYLRRLTEAEGERAIAEVHQGSCGMHAGARSLEKVLLRQGYYWPTIRKDVKRHVESCHQCQIHSHDVHVPQAPMRGNVGAWPFSQCGMDLLGPFPKAPGQMKYLIVAVDYFSKCVEAEPLATITQAQVKKFTTRNIFSRYRLPESIVADHGKQFDCRQFIKFCDESVVVLRFSSVAYPQANGQAEAANKSILHGLHTIFLDAKGRWVEELPGVLWVHWTTHKVATGETSFALTSGSEAVIPVEVRFPTHRVAEYEESTNGEERVHDLDMLEERRDIASVRLEAMKQQVAKYYNRKMRPHQIRLGSLVLRRDFRPKPCEGKLAPKWKGPYRVREIIGPATFKLERVEGKVIKRTCNAQNLKVYHRTGAEEVYE
;
A
#
# COMPACT_ATOMS: atom_id res chain seq x y z
N MET A 1 -17.16 -38.95 15.83
CA MET A 1 -15.88 -39.43 16.41
C MET A 1 -15.97 -40.79 17.10
N ARG A 2 -17.16 -41.38 17.33
CA ARG A 2 -17.32 -42.72 17.96
C ARG A 2 -17.35 -43.92 17.00
N SER A 3 -17.25 -43.72 15.69
CA SER A 3 -17.35 -44.83 14.71
C SER A 3 -16.01 -45.30 14.14
N TRP A 4 -14.88 -44.76 14.60
CA TRP A 4 -13.54 -45.02 14.02
C TRP A 4 -12.48 -45.40 15.07
N PHE A 5 -12.83 -45.41 16.35
CA PHE A 5 -11.90 -45.72 17.44
C PHE A 5 -12.60 -46.61 18.46
N GLU A 6 -12.03 -47.77 18.74
CA GLU A 6 -12.57 -48.72 19.73
C GLU A 6 -12.34 -48.24 21.18
N GLN A 7 -11.31 -47.42 21.43
CA GLN A 7 -11.09 -46.72 22.69
C GLN A 7 -10.33 -45.41 22.45
N VAL A 8 -10.68 -44.35 23.19
CA VAL A 8 -9.97 -43.05 23.19
C VAL A 8 -9.67 -42.69 24.63
N GLU A 9 -8.39 -42.45 24.94
CA GLU A 9 -7.93 -42.05 26.27
C GLU A 9 -7.37 -40.63 26.21
N PHE A 10 -7.73 -39.81 27.19
CA PHE A 10 -7.24 -38.44 27.33
C PHE A 10 -6.40 -38.35 28.60
N THR A 11 -5.09 -38.18 28.44
CA THR A 11 -4.17 -37.96 29.56
C THR A 11 -3.98 -36.45 29.74
N HIS A 12 -4.48 -35.92 30.86
CA HIS A 12 -4.24 -34.53 31.24
C HIS A 12 -2.85 -34.42 31.89
N VAL A 13 -1.91 -33.79 31.19
CA VAL A 13 -0.57 -33.52 31.72
C VAL A 13 -0.61 -32.21 32.52
N PRO A 14 -0.31 -32.21 33.83
CA PRO A 14 -0.25 -31.00 34.64
C PRO A 14 0.73 -29.97 34.06
N ARG A 15 0.40 -28.68 34.24
CA ARG A 15 1.17 -27.58 33.64
C ARG A 15 2.63 -27.54 34.10
N GLU A 16 2.90 -28.08 35.28
CA GLU A 16 4.22 -28.19 35.92
C GLU A 16 5.13 -29.19 35.17
N GLU A 17 4.58 -30.26 34.61
CA GLU A 17 5.29 -31.29 33.85
C GLU A 17 5.50 -30.90 32.37
N ASN A 18 4.79 -29.87 31.90
CA ASN A 18 4.88 -29.35 30.53
C ASN A 18 5.86 -28.15 30.39
N ALA A 19 6.73 -27.97 31.40
CA ALA A 19 7.66 -26.84 31.45
C ALA A 19 8.67 -26.84 30.28
N HIS A 20 9.11 -28.01 29.83
CA HIS A 20 10.12 -28.15 28.78
C HIS A 20 9.59 -27.76 27.39
N ALA A 21 8.37 -28.16 27.04
CA ALA A 21 7.73 -27.76 25.77
C ALA A 21 7.37 -26.27 25.76
N ASN A 22 6.95 -25.71 26.91
CA ASN A 22 6.72 -24.28 27.07
C ASN A 22 8.02 -23.46 26.95
N ALA A 23 9.14 -23.96 27.47
CA ALA A 23 10.45 -23.32 27.31
C ALA A 23 10.89 -23.29 25.84
N LEU A 24 10.71 -24.40 25.12
CA LEU A 24 11.00 -24.50 23.68
C LEU A 24 10.12 -23.55 22.83
N SER A 25 8.84 -23.39 23.18
CA SER A 25 7.95 -22.44 22.50
C SER A 25 8.33 -20.97 22.74
N LYS A 26 8.97 -20.65 23.87
CA LYS A 26 9.39 -19.28 24.22
C LYS A 26 10.75 -18.89 23.66
N LEU A 27 11.63 -19.86 23.38
CA LEU A 27 12.89 -19.64 22.65
C LEU A 27 12.66 -19.11 21.22
N ALA A 28 11.51 -19.42 20.60
CA ALA A 28 11.16 -18.91 19.28
C ALA A 28 10.66 -17.45 19.29
N THR A 29 10.38 -16.87 20.46
CA THR A 29 9.73 -15.55 20.61
C THR A 29 10.48 -14.55 21.50
N GLY A 30 11.59 -14.94 22.14
CA GLY A 30 12.39 -14.06 22.99
C GLY A 30 13.53 -13.34 22.27
N THR A 31 13.38 -12.03 22.04
CA THR A 31 14.51 -11.10 21.80
C THR A 31 15.16 -10.75 23.14
N ASN A 32 16.31 -11.37 23.45
CA ASN A 32 17.45 -10.83 24.21
C ASN A 32 18.43 -11.97 24.52
N PHE A 33 19.64 -11.90 23.98
CA PHE A 33 20.73 -12.83 24.30
C PHE A 33 21.85 -12.06 25.00
N GLU A 34 22.02 -12.28 26.30
CA GLU A 34 23.23 -11.89 27.06
C GLU A 34 24.10 -13.11 27.43
N ASN A 35 23.89 -14.27 26.80
CA ASN A 35 24.82 -15.38 26.90
C ASN A 35 24.90 -16.13 25.57
N GLU A 36 26.06 -16.04 24.92
CA GLU A 36 26.41 -16.82 23.72
C GLU A 36 26.50 -18.31 24.09
N ARG A 37 25.40 -19.06 23.88
CA ARG A 37 25.48 -20.50 23.70
C ARG A 37 25.47 -20.78 22.21
N HIS A 38 26.65 -21.07 21.65
CA HIS A 38 26.78 -21.54 20.27
C HIS A 38 26.00 -22.85 20.09
N VAL A 39 24.88 -22.79 19.36
CA VAL A 39 24.27 -23.98 18.79
C VAL A 39 24.97 -24.23 17.46
N ILE A 40 25.84 -25.24 17.42
CA ILE A 40 26.41 -25.73 16.16
C ILE A 40 25.28 -26.40 15.38
N VAL A 41 24.66 -25.65 14.49
CA VAL A 41 23.84 -26.22 13.42
C VAL A 41 24.81 -26.53 12.28
N SER A 42 25.19 -27.79 12.16
CA SER A 42 25.93 -28.31 11.01
C SER A 42 25.09 -28.11 9.76
N LYS A 43 25.33 -27.00 9.06
CA LYS A 43 24.99 -26.86 7.66
C LYS A 43 26.03 -27.64 6.87
N GLU A 44 25.66 -28.82 6.40
CA GLU A 44 26.33 -29.40 5.25
C GLU A 44 26.13 -28.43 4.08
N HIS A 45 27.19 -27.70 3.74
CA HIS A 45 27.29 -27.00 2.47
C HIS A 45 27.44 -28.03 1.35
N PRO A 46 26.60 -28.02 0.30
CA PRO A 46 27.10 -28.36 -1.01
C PRO A 46 27.77 -27.11 -1.57
N SER A 47 29.10 -27.15 -1.64
CA SER A 47 29.82 -26.39 -2.65
C SER A 47 29.31 -26.82 -4.02
N GLU A 48 28.81 -25.87 -4.81
CA GLU A 48 29.04 -25.72 -6.25
C GLU A 48 28.07 -24.67 -6.81
N GLU A 49 28.64 -23.71 -7.53
CA GLU A 49 27.93 -22.65 -8.24
C GLU A 49 26.91 -23.24 -9.24
N PRO A 50 25.67 -22.74 -9.32
CA PRO A 50 24.82 -23.06 -10.45
C PRO A 50 25.23 -22.18 -11.63
N MET A 51 26.05 -22.71 -12.55
CA MET A 51 25.99 -22.23 -13.93
C MET A 51 24.58 -22.50 -14.46
N VAL A 52 23.77 -21.45 -14.56
CA VAL A 52 22.44 -21.49 -15.18
C VAL A 52 22.64 -21.61 -16.70
N GLY A 53 22.78 -22.84 -17.17
CA GLY A 53 22.60 -23.17 -18.58
C GLY A 53 21.12 -23.18 -18.91
N VAL A 54 20.60 -22.08 -19.46
CA VAL A 54 19.29 -22.06 -20.15
C VAL A 54 19.44 -22.97 -21.37
N ILE A 55 18.78 -24.13 -21.36
CA ILE A 55 18.64 -24.94 -22.57
C ILE A 55 17.40 -24.39 -23.28
N GLY A 56 17.64 -23.62 -24.33
CA GLY A 56 16.63 -23.32 -25.34
C GLY A 56 16.28 -24.60 -26.08
N GLU A 57 14.99 -24.80 -26.31
CA GLU A 57 14.45 -25.88 -27.14
C GLU A 57 14.90 -25.67 -28.59
N GLN A 58 15.71 -26.59 -29.10
CA GLN A 58 15.76 -26.89 -30.52
C GLN A 58 15.58 -28.41 -30.64
N GLY A 59 14.40 -28.83 -31.07
CA GLY A 59 14.04 -30.23 -31.30
C GLY A 59 12.64 -30.29 -31.88
N GLY A 60 12.51 -30.78 -33.11
CA GLY A 60 11.28 -30.76 -33.90
C GLY A 60 10.13 -31.57 -33.31
N GLU A 61 8.95 -31.36 -33.90
CA GLU A 61 7.68 -32.01 -33.56
C GLU A 61 7.86 -33.54 -33.38
N GLY A 62 7.82 -33.97 -32.12
CA GLY A 62 7.92 -35.38 -31.72
C GLY A 62 9.00 -35.72 -30.69
N GLU A 63 10.04 -34.89 -30.52
CA GLU A 63 11.14 -35.19 -29.60
C GLU A 63 11.09 -34.34 -28.33
N GLY A 64 10.29 -34.77 -27.34
CA GLY A 64 10.28 -34.13 -26.03
C GLY A 64 11.61 -34.27 -25.27
N TRP A 65 11.83 -33.43 -24.24
CA TRP A 65 13.06 -33.40 -23.41
C TRP A 65 13.49 -34.74 -22.78
N MET A 66 12.60 -35.74 -22.76
CA MET A 66 12.85 -37.10 -22.25
C MET A 66 13.39 -38.06 -23.30
N THR A 67 13.17 -37.80 -24.59
CA THR A 67 13.49 -38.70 -25.72
C THR A 67 14.94 -39.17 -25.74
N PRO A 68 15.96 -38.30 -25.68
CA PRO A 68 17.35 -38.75 -25.73
C PRO A 68 17.76 -39.58 -24.49
N ILE A 69 17.16 -39.30 -23.33
CA ILE A 69 17.39 -40.08 -22.10
C ILE A 69 16.71 -41.46 -22.21
N LYS A 70 15.51 -41.51 -22.79
CA LYS A 70 14.76 -42.76 -22.99
C LYS A 70 15.49 -43.69 -23.98
N ALA A 71 15.95 -43.14 -25.10
CA ALA A 71 16.70 -43.88 -26.11
C ALA A 71 18.00 -44.48 -25.55
N TYR A 72 18.73 -43.70 -24.72
CA TYR A 72 19.92 -44.19 -24.04
C TYR A 72 19.63 -45.33 -23.05
N LEU A 73 18.57 -45.20 -22.24
CA LEU A 73 18.22 -46.22 -21.23
C LEU A 73 17.69 -47.52 -21.85
N LEU A 74 17.00 -47.47 -22.98
CA LEU A 74 16.40 -48.65 -23.63
C LEU A 74 17.36 -49.32 -24.63
N HIS A 75 18.12 -48.53 -25.40
CA HIS A 75 18.87 -49.01 -26.56
C HIS A 75 20.37 -48.68 -26.49
N GLY A 76 20.83 -48.00 -25.44
CA GLY A 76 22.22 -47.56 -25.35
C GLY A 76 22.60 -46.47 -26.37
N ALA A 77 21.61 -45.86 -27.03
CA ALA A 77 21.84 -44.84 -28.06
C ALA A 77 22.39 -43.54 -27.46
N ILE A 78 23.43 -42.97 -28.06
CA ILE A 78 24.13 -41.78 -27.58
C ILE A 78 24.22 -40.77 -28.73
N PRO A 79 23.95 -39.47 -28.49
CA PRO A 79 24.16 -38.42 -29.48
C PRO A 79 25.61 -38.35 -29.99
N GLU A 80 25.81 -37.96 -31.25
CA GLU A 80 27.14 -37.77 -31.84
C GLU A 80 27.92 -36.61 -31.20
N ASP A 81 27.20 -35.54 -30.80
CA ASP A 81 27.81 -34.42 -30.08
C ASP A 81 28.27 -34.86 -28.69
N ALA A 82 29.59 -34.80 -28.46
CA ALA A 82 30.24 -35.14 -27.19
C ALA A 82 29.62 -34.43 -25.98
N ARG A 83 29.16 -33.18 -26.15
CA ARG A 83 28.54 -32.41 -25.07
C ARG A 83 27.16 -32.95 -24.72
N GLN A 84 26.34 -33.25 -25.72
CA GLN A 84 25.01 -33.84 -25.54
C GLN A 84 25.13 -35.28 -25.00
N ALA A 85 26.05 -36.08 -25.52
CA ALA A 85 26.38 -37.41 -25.03
C ALA A 85 26.71 -37.41 -23.54
N TRP A 86 27.59 -36.50 -23.10
CA TRP A 86 27.94 -36.34 -21.69
C TRP A 86 26.72 -35.94 -20.84
N GLN A 87 25.89 -35.01 -21.32
CA GLN A 87 24.68 -34.58 -20.60
C GLN A 87 23.66 -35.71 -20.46
N VAL A 88 23.44 -36.51 -21.52
CA VAL A 88 22.52 -37.65 -21.51
C VAL A 88 23.00 -38.69 -20.51
N ARG A 89 24.28 -39.10 -20.57
CA ARG A 89 24.89 -40.05 -19.61
C ARG A 89 24.73 -39.57 -18.16
N ARG A 90 25.07 -38.32 -17.89
CA ARG A 90 24.98 -37.72 -16.54
C ARG A 90 23.54 -37.68 -16.02
N LYS A 91 22.57 -37.31 -16.86
CA LYS A 91 21.15 -37.24 -16.47
C LYS A 91 20.54 -38.64 -16.34
N ALA A 92 20.92 -39.58 -17.21
CA ALA A 92 20.43 -40.96 -17.22
C ALA A 92 20.88 -41.75 -15.99
N ALA A 93 22.05 -41.46 -15.41
CA ALA A 93 22.56 -42.12 -14.20
C ALA A 93 21.59 -42.07 -12.99
N ARG A 94 20.68 -41.09 -12.95
CA ARG A 94 19.65 -40.94 -11.90
C ARG A 94 18.25 -41.28 -12.40
N CYS A 95 18.14 -41.91 -13.56
CA CYS A 95 16.87 -42.28 -14.17
C CYS A 95 16.74 -43.80 -14.26
N THR A 96 15.51 -44.26 -14.21
CA THR A 96 15.17 -45.67 -14.47
C THR A 96 13.84 -45.74 -15.20
N ILE A 97 13.58 -46.84 -15.89
CA ILE A 97 12.30 -47.13 -16.52
C ILE A 97 11.65 -48.28 -15.77
N LEU A 98 10.43 -48.06 -15.29
CA LEU A 98 9.59 -49.05 -14.62
C LEU A 98 8.25 -49.08 -15.34
N GLU A 99 7.81 -50.26 -15.78
CA GLU A 99 6.52 -50.45 -16.48
C GLU A 99 6.32 -49.48 -17.66
N GLY A 100 7.38 -49.22 -18.42
CA GLY A 100 7.36 -48.31 -19.57
C GLY A 100 7.35 -46.80 -19.22
N GLN A 101 7.30 -46.45 -17.93
CA GLN A 101 7.32 -45.07 -17.43
C GLN A 101 8.72 -44.70 -16.92
N MET A 102 9.13 -43.45 -17.15
CA MET A 102 10.45 -42.96 -16.73
C MET A 102 10.38 -42.30 -15.35
N TYR A 103 11.31 -42.66 -14.47
CA TYR A 103 11.43 -42.12 -13.13
C TYR A 103 12.80 -41.47 -12.91
N LYS A 104 12.85 -40.44 -12.05
CA LYS A 104 14.06 -39.80 -11.53
C LYS A 104 14.22 -40.16 -10.06
N ARG A 105 15.40 -40.61 -9.65
CA ARG A 105 15.73 -40.81 -8.23
C ARG A 105 15.99 -39.47 -7.54
N SER A 106 15.13 -39.12 -6.58
CA SER A 106 15.30 -37.93 -5.73
C SER A 106 16.52 -38.11 -4.81
N HIS A 107 16.95 -37.02 -4.15
CA HIS A 107 18.02 -37.12 -3.14
C HIS A 107 17.55 -37.83 -1.86
N SER A 108 16.24 -37.89 -1.62
CA SER A 108 15.65 -38.68 -0.52
C SER A 108 15.46 -40.15 -0.90
N GLY A 109 15.95 -40.59 -2.06
CA GLY A 109 15.83 -41.96 -2.55
C GLY A 109 14.50 -42.30 -3.23
N ALA A 110 13.47 -41.44 -3.13
CA ALA A 110 12.15 -41.66 -3.73
C ALA A 110 12.19 -41.54 -5.27
N TYR A 111 11.37 -42.33 -5.95
CA TYR A 111 11.21 -42.25 -7.40
C TYR A 111 10.18 -41.19 -7.78
N LEU A 112 10.59 -40.25 -8.62
CA LEU A 112 9.74 -39.20 -9.17
C LEU A 112 9.43 -39.51 -10.64
N ARG A 113 8.17 -39.82 -10.97
CA ARG A 113 7.69 -39.98 -12.33
C ARG A 113 7.97 -38.71 -13.13
N ARG A 114 8.65 -38.89 -14.26
CA ARG A 114 8.91 -37.81 -15.20
C ARG A 114 7.69 -37.61 -16.09
N LEU A 115 7.21 -36.38 -16.14
CA LEU A 115 6.05 -36.00 -16.93
C LEU A 115 6.49 -35.28 -18.22
N THR A 116 5.76 -35.53 -19.30
CA THR A 116 5.77 -34.65 -20.48
C THR A 116 5.26 -33.26 -20.12
N GLU A 117 5.47 -32.28 -21.00
CA GLU A 117 4.94 -30.92 -20.77
C GLU A 117 3.40 -30.94 -20.63
N ALA A 118 2.69 -31.61 -21.54
CA ALA A 118 1.24 -31.75 -21.49
C ALA A 118 0.73 -32.52 -20.25
N GLU A 119 1.46 -33.53 -19.76
CA GLU A 119 1.13 -34.18 -18.48
C GLU A 119 1.43 -33.26 -17.28
N GLY A 120 2.52 -32.50 -17.33
CA GLY A 120 2.88 -31.52 -16.33
C GLY A 120 1.80 -30.46 -16.17
N GLU A 121 1.33 -29.87 -17.27
CA GLU A 121 0.24 -28.87 -17.26
C GLU A 121 -1.04 -29.43 -16.65
N ARG A 122 -1.43 -30.66 -17.01
CA ARG A 122 -2.60 -31.34 -16.41
C ARG A 122 -2.40 -31.59 -14.92
N ALA A 123 -1.22 -32.02 -14.50
CA ALA A 123 -0.89 -32.24 -13.10
C ALA A 123 -0.94 -30.93 -12.29
N ILE A 124 -0.43 -29.82 -12.85
CA ILE A 124 -0.54 -28.50 -12.22
C ILE A 124 -2.02 -28.10 -12.09
N ALA A 125 -2.80 -28.23 -13.15
CA ALA A 125 -4.22 -27.85 -13.16
C ALA A 125 -5.02 -28.66 -12.12
N GLU A 126 -4.81 -29.97 -12.05
CA GLU A 126 -5.49 -30.85 -11.09
C GLU A 126 -5.15 -30.49 -9.63
N VAL A 127 -3.87 -30.31 -9.31
CA VAL A 127 -3.45 -29.98 -7.93
C VAL A 127 -3.79 -28.53 -7.58
N HIS A 128 -3.97 -27.64 -8.56
CA HIS A 128 -4.32 -26.24 -8.33
C HIS A 128 -5.84 -26.01 -8.21
N GLN A 129 -6.62 -26.59 -9.12
CA GLN A 129 -8.06 -26.32 -9.33
C GLN A 129 -8.96 -27.58 -9.25
N GLY A 130 -8.38 -28.77 -9.30
CA GLY A 130 -9.11 -30.05 -9.24
C GLY A 130 -9.66 -30.36 -7.85
N SER A 131 -10.07 -31.62 -7.62
CA SER A 131 -10.78 -32.01 -6.39
C SER A 131 -9.96 -31.84 -5.12
N CYS A 132 -8.63 -31.91 -5.24
CA CYS A 132 -7.68 -31.69 -4.16
C CYS A 132 -7.03 -30.29 -4.21
N GLY A 133 -7.49 -29.42 -5.11
CA GLY A 133 -6.97 -28.07 -5.32
C GLY A 133 -7.65 -27.03 -4.44
N MET A 134 -6.84 -26.13 -3.86
CA MET A 134 -7.34 -25.01 -3.05
C MET A 134 -6.76 -23.66 -3.51
N HIS A 135 -6.42 -23.54 -4.80
CA HIS A 135 -5.77 -22.35 -5.36
C HIS A 135 -4.49 -21.93 -4.62
N ALA A 136 -3.74 -22.92 -4.11
CA ALA A 136 -2.54 -22.68 -3.31
C ALA A 136 -1.45 -21.95 -4.11
N GLY A 137 -0.62 -21.18 -3.40
CA GLY A 137 0.50 -20.45 -4.00
C GLY A 137 1.55 -21.39 -4.63
N ALA A 138 2.28 -20.86 -5.62
CA ALA A 138 3.21 -21.62 -6.45
C ALA A 138 4.22 -22.49 -5.68
N ARG A 139 4.81 -21.97 -4.59
CA ARG A 139 5.78 -22.72 -3.77
C ARG A 139 5.16 -23.93 -3.06
N SER A 140 3.91 -23.81 -2.62
CA SER A 140 3.21 -24.93 -1.98
C SER A 140 2.84 -25.97 -3.03
N LEU A 141 2.36 -25.54 -4.19
CA LEU A 141 1.97 -26.42 -5.29
C LEU A 141 3.15 -27.24 -5.83
N GLU A 142 4.31 -26.60 -6.04
CA GLU A 142 5.56 -27.27 -6.41
C GLU A 142 5.91 -28.39 -5.42
N LYS A 143 5.82 -28.11 -4.11
CA LYS A 143 6.13 -29.11 -3.08
C LYS A 143 5.13 -30.26 -3.08
N VAL A 144 3.85 -30.00 -3.31
CA VAL A 144 2.84 -31.06 -3.40
C VAL A 144 3.18 -31.98 -4.58
N LEU A 145 3.41 -31.42 -5.77
CA LEU A 145 3.77 -32.18 -6.97
C LEU A 145 5.02 -33.05 -6.75
N LEU A 146 6.07 -32.48 -6.15
CA LEU A 146 7.30 -33.23 -5.84
C LEU A 146 7.07 -34.33 -4.78
N ARG A 147 6.25 -34.06 -3.75
CA ARG A 147 5.92 -35.05 -2.70
C ARG A 147 5.05 -36.19 -3.22
N GLN A 148 4.15 -35.89 -4.16
CA GLN A 148 3.34 -36.90 -4.86
C GLN A 148 4.13 -37.68 -5.92
N GLY A 149 5.42 -37.39 -6.08
CA GLY A 149 6.30 -38.16 -6.93
C GLY A 149 6.32 -37.68 -8.38
N TYR A 150 6.02 -36.42 -8.69
CA TYR A 150 6.08 -35.88 -10.06
C TYR A 150 7.27 -34.96 -10.28
N TYR A 151 7.85 -34.99 -11.49
CA TYR A 151 8.96 -34.11 -11.85
C TYR A 151 9.03 -33.80 -13.35
N TRP A 152 9.37 -32.56 -13.68
CA TRP A 152 9.90 -32.14 -14.98
C TRP A 152 10.87 -30.96 -14.78
N PRO A 153 11.74 -30.63 -15.76
CA PRO A 153 12.83 -29.67 -15.56
C PRO A 153 12.36 -28.26 -15.17
N THR A 154 11.24 -27.81 -15.74
CA THR A 154 10.71 -26.44 -15.60
C THR A 154 9.59 -26.32 -14.57
N ILE A 155 9.33 -27.35 -13.75
CA ILE A 155 8.24 -27.41 -12.75
C ILE A 155 8.02 -26.13 -11.95
N ARG A 156 9.10 -25.50 -11.48
CA ARG A 156 9.03 -24.22 -10.74
C ARG A 156 8.47 -23.09 -11.58
N LYS A 157 8.97 -22.94 -12.80
CA LYS A 157 8.58 -21.88 -13.74
C LYS A 157 7.14 -22.06 -14.17
N ASP A 158 6.74 -23.29 -14.48
CA ASP A 158 5.42 -23.58 -15.02
C ASP A 158 4.34 -23.49 -13.94
N VAL A 159 4.61 -24.00 -12.73
CA VAL A 159 3.73 -23.82 -11.57
C VAL A 159 3.54 -22.34 -11.26
N LYS A 160 4.63 -21.55 -11.26
CA LYS A 160 4.54 -20.10 -11.04
C LYS A 160 3.69 -19.42 -12.12
N ARG A 161 3.95 -19.71 -13.39
CA ARG A 161 3.21 -19.17 -14.54
C ARG A 161 1.71 -19.50 -14.46
N HIS A 162 1.37 -20.73 -14.11
CA HIS A 162 -0.02 -21.18 -13.99
C HIS A 162 -0.76 -20.45 -12.86
N VAL A 163 -0.14 -20.34 -11.67
CA VAL A 163 -0.75 -19.62 -10.53
C VAL A 163 -0.88 -18.12 -10.81
N GLU A 164 0.10 -17.49 -11.45
CA GLU A 164 0.07 -16.07 -11.81
C GLU A 164 -1.00 -15.74 -12.86
N SER A 165 -1.27 -16.67 -13.79
CA SER A 165 -2.27 -16.52 -14.86
C SER A 165 -3.68 -16.99 -14.46
N CYS A 166 -3.83 -17.75 -13.36
CA CYS A 166 -5.12 -18.23 -12.89
C CYS A 166 -6.10 -17.09 -12.60
N HIS A 167 -7.22 -17.04 -13.34
CA HIS A 167 -8.22 -15.97 -13.21
C HIS A 167 -8.79 -15.89 -11.78
N GLN A 168 -9.15 -17.02 -11.19
CA GLN A 168 -9.73 -17.08 -9.85
C GLN A 168 -8.75 -16.57 -8.77
N CYS A 169 -7.47 -16.92 -8.87
CA CYS A 169 -6.44 -16.39 -7.98
C CYS A 169 -6.27 -14.88 -8.16
N GLN A 170 -6.30 -14.38 -9.40
CA GLN A 170 -6.09 -12.97 -9.68
C GLN A 170 -7.23 -12.09 -9.15
N ILE A 171 -8.50 -12.48 -9.33
CA ILE A 171 -9.66 -11.67 -8.88
C ILE A 171 -9.86 -11.67 -7.36
N HIS A 172 -9.40 -12.73 -6.66
CA HIS A 172 -9.48 -12.83 -5.20
C HIS A 172 -8.20 -12.39 -4.48
N SER A 173 -7.14 -12.05 -5.23
CA SER A 173 -5.85 -11.67 -4.67
C SER A 173 -5.93 -10.45 -3.74
N HIS A 174 -5.03 -10.42 -2.77
CA HIS A 174 -4.89 -9.31 -1.82
C HIS A 174 -4.42 -8.03 -2.51
N ASP A 175 -4.72 -6.90 -1.86
CA ASP A 175 -4.29 -5.58 -2.32
C ASP A 175 -2.77 -5.45 -2.30
N VAL A 176 -2.21 -5.09 -3.45
CA VAL A 176 -0.81 -4.70 -3.55
C VAL A 176 -0.69 -3.25 -3.10
N HIS A 177 -0.31 -3.02 -1.84
CA HIS A 177 -0.13 -1.70 -1.25
C HIS A 177 1.21 -1.06 -1.65
N VAL A 178 1.57 -1.15 -2.93
CA VAL A 178 2.81 -0.57 -3.44
C VAL A 178 2.47 0.72 -4.20
N PRO A 179 3.03 1.87 -3.81
CA PRO A 179 2.93 3.10 -4.59
C PRO A 179 3.29 2.89 -6.06
N GLN A 180 2.38 3.31 -6.94
CA GLN A 180 2.51 3.19 -8.40
C GLN A 180 2.94 4.49 -9.08
N ALA A 181 2.98 5.61 -8.34
CA ALA A 181 3.33 6.94 -8.86
C ALA A 181 4.25 7.68 -7.87
N PRO A 182 5.12 8.59 -8.34
CA PRO A 182 5.94 9.38 -7.43
C PRO A 182 5.07 10.35 -6.62
N MET A 183 5.47 10.61 -5.37
CA MET A 183 4.76 11.57 -4.52
C MET A 183 4.92 12.99 -5.08
N ARG A 184 3.81 13.67 -5.32
CA ARG A 184 3.77 15.12 -5.59
C ARG A 184 3.19 15.80 -4.36
N GLY A 185 4.06 16.34 -3.51
CA GLY A 185 3.65 17.16 -2.37
C GLY A 185 3.46 18.60 -2.81
N ASN A 186 2.36 19.22 -2.40
CA ASN A 186 2.20 20.66 -2.57
C ASN A 186 2.80 21.37 -1.36
N VAL A 187 3.56 22.42 -1.60
CA VAL A 187 4.09 23.33 -0.58
C VAL A 187 3.60 24.72 -0.93
N GLY A 188 2.95 25.38 0.01
CA GLY A 188 2.61 26.80 -0.14
C GLY A 188 3.90 27.62 -0.09
N ALA A 189 4.01 28.64 -0.92
CA ALA A 189 5.21 29.48 -0.97
C ALA A 189 5.29 30.46 0.23
N TRP A 190 4.15 30.77 0.84
CA TRP A 190 4.03 31.63 2.04
C TRP A 190 2.68 31.37 2.76
N PRO A 191 2.47 31.87 3.99
CA PRO A 191 1.25 31.59 4.75
C PRO A 191 -0.03 31.93 3.98
N PHE A 192 -0.99 31.00 3.98
CA PHE A 192 -2.29 31.09 3.32
C PHE A 192 -2.20 31.37 1.81
N SER A 193 -1.11 30.95 1.16
CA SER A 193 -1.05 30.85 -0.31
C SER A 193 -1.84 29.65 -0.84
N GLN A 194 -1.83 28.56 -0.09
CA GLN A 194 -2.56 27.35 -0.42
C GLN A 194 -3.13 26.70 0.83
N CYS A 195 -4.41 26.34 0.77
CA CYS A 195 -5.11 25.69 1.87
C CYS A 195 -5.70 24.37 1.43
N GLY A 196 -5.59 23.34 2.27
CA GLY A 196 -6.36 22.10 2.12
C GLY A 196 -7.64 22.18 2.94
N MET A 197 -8.79 21.89 2.33
CA MET A 197 -10.07 21.83 3.00
C MET A 197 -10.55 20.39 3.10
N ASP A 198 -11.14 20.04 4.24
CA ASP A 198 -11.71 18.72 4.48
C ASP A 198 -12.88 18.79 5.47
N LEU A 199 -13.66 17.71 5.54
CA LEU A 199 -14.76 17.55 6.49
C LEU A 199 -14.54 16.34 7.39
N LEU A 200 -14.85 16.50 8.67
CA LEU A 200 -14.85 15.42 9.64
C LEU A 200 -16.25 15.15 10.19
N GLY A 201 -16.51 13.88 10.47
CA GLY A 201 -17.71 13.40 11.15
C GLY A 201 -18.36 12.20 10.46
N PRO A 202 -19.53 11.75 10.95
CA PRO A 202 -20.29 12.38 12.04
C PRO A 202 -19.67 12.15 13.43
N PHE A 203 -19.66 13.21 14.25
CA PHE A 203 -19.35 13.19 15.68
C PHE A 203 -20.61 12.92 16.52
N PRO A 204 -20.48 12.59 17.82
CA PRO A 204 -21.60 12.65 18.76
C PRO A 204 -22.27 14.02 18.70
N LYS A 205 -23.61 14.04 18.74
CA LYS A 205 -24.38 15.28 18.64
C LYS A 205 -24.07 16.18 19.84
N ALA A 206 -23.58 17.38 19.55
CA ALA A 206 -23.37 18.45 20.51
C ALA A 206 -24.57 19.43 20.51
N PRO A 207 -24.64 20.39 21.46
CA PRO A 207 -25.62 21.48 21.42
C PRO A 207 -25.70 22.13 20.03
N GLY A 208 -26.93 22.48 19.61
CA GLY A 208 -27.19 22.98 18.25
C GLY A 208 -27.21 21.90 17.16
N GLN A 209 -27.27 20.62 17.53
CA GLN A 209 -27.21 19.46 16.62
C GLN A 209 -25.93 19.39 15.77
N MET A 210 -24.87 20.05 16.25
CA MET A 210 -23.56 20.03 15.62
C MET A 210 -23.01 18.60 15.63
N LYS A 211 -22.62 18.10 14.46
CA LYS A 211 -22.12 16.73 14.28
C LYS A 211 -21.05 16.60 13.20
N TYR A 212 -20.67 17.69 12.56
CA TYR A 212 -19.58 17.71 11.58
C TYR A 212 -18.62 18.83 11.92
N LEU A 213 -17.41 18.76 11.38
CA LEU A 213 -16.40 19.81 11.49
C LEU A 213 -15.89 20.09 10.07
N ILE A 214 -15.92 21.36 9.65
CA ILE A 214 -15.16 21.78 8.47
C ILE A 214 -13.79 22.25 8.91
N VAL A 215 -12.75 21.82 8.22
CA VAL A 215 -11.36 22.11 8.54
C VAL A 215 -10.68 22.68 7.31
N ALA A 216 -9.90 23.74 7.50
CA ALA A 216 -8.96 24.26 6.53
C ALA A 216 -7.56 24.32 7.14
N VAL A 217 -6.58 23.89 6.37
CA VAL A 217 -5.18 23.79 6.80
C VAL A 217 -4.31 24.55 5.82
N ASP A 218 -3.56 25.52 6.31
CA ASP A 218 -2.55 26.22 5.52
C ASP A 218 -1.34 25.31 5.27
N TYR A 219 -0.94 25.18 4.00
CA TYR A 219 0.14 24.27 3.62
C TYR A 219 1.54 24.81 3.96
N PHE A 220 1.68 26.10 4.25
CA PHE A 220 2.95 26.69 4.69
C PHE A 220 3.09 26.65 6.22
N SER A 221 2.31 27.47 6.93
CA SER A 221 2.37 27.65 8.39
C SER A 221 1.86 26.44 9.17
N LYS A 222 1.13 25.53 8.51
CA LYS A 222 0.36 24.44 9.14
C LYS A 222 -0.72 24.94 10.08
N CYS A 223 -1.12 26.21 9.97
CA CYS A 223 -2.23 26.77 10.72
C CYS A 223 -3.53 26.05 10.35
N VAL A 224 -4.37 25.82 11.36
CA VAL A 224 -5.63 25.07 11.22
C VAL A 224 -6.77 25.97 11.65
N GLU A 225 -7.73 26.15 10.76
CA GLU A 225 -9.02 26.78 11.04
C GLU A 225 -10.11 25.71 10.97
N ALA A 226 -11.02 25.71 11.93
CA ALA A 226 -12.10 24.74 11.95
C ALA A 226 -13.41 25.32 12.54
N GLU A 227 -14.55 24.92 11.98
CA GLU A 227 -15.87 25.36 12.43
C GLU A 227 -16.84 24.16 12.55
N PRO A 228 -17.58 24.01 13.66
CA PRO A 228 -18.56 22.95 13.82
C PRO A 228 -19.80 23.21 12.96
N LEU A 229 -20.34 22.17 12.34
CA LEU A 229 -21.51 22.22 11.46
C LEU A 229 -22.57 21.19 11.88
N ALA A 230 -23.84 21.62 11.85
CA ALA A 230 -24.98 20.71 12.03
C ALA A 230 -25.29 19.92 10.75
N THR A 231 -25.13 20.58 9.59
CA THR A 231 -25.33 20.00 8.27
C THR A 231 -24.24 20.44 7.31
N ILE A 232 -23.85 19.53 6.41
CA ILE A 232 -22.87 19.80 5.36
C ILE A 232 -23.63 20.33 4.15
N THR A 233 -23.53 21.64 3.91
CA THR A 233 -24.13 22.30 2.75
C THR A 233 -23.14 23.22 2.08
N GLN A 234 -23.35 23.50 0.80
CA GLN A 234 -22.49 24.37 -0.01
C GLN A 234 -22.45 25.81 0.55
N ALA A 235 -23.59 26.30 1.06
CA ALA A 235 -23.68 27.61 1.69
C ALA A 235 -22.82 27.71 2.96
N GLN A 236 -22.77 26.63 3.77
CA GLN A 236 -21.93 26.59 4.96
C GLN A 236 -20.43 26.57 4.60
N VAL A 237 -20.05 25.81 3.56
CA VAL A 237 -18.66 25.82 3.06
C VAL A 237 -18.26 27.22 2.60
N LYS A 238 -19.09 27.89 1.77
CA LYS A 238 -18.82 29.26 1.31
C LYS A 238 -18.71 30.25 2.48
N LYS A 239 -19.61 30.14 3.47
CA LYS A 239 -19.61 30.97 4.67
C LYS A 239 -18.30 30.79 5.46
N PHE A 240 -17.90 29.54 5.70
CA PHE A 240 -16.66 29.22 6.39
C PHE A 240 -15.44 29.75 5.62
N THR A 241 -15.33 29.48 4.31
CA THR A 241 -14.20 29.96 3.49
C THR A 241 -14.09 31.50 3.54
N THR A 242 -15.21 32.20 3.42
CA THR A 242 -15.22 33.67 3.47
C THR A 242 -14.80 34.17 4.85
N ARG A 243 -15.47 33.69 5.90
CA ARG A 243 -15.33 34.21 7.26
C ARG A 243 -13.99 33.83 7.90
N ASN A 244 -13.57 32.57 7.76
CA ASN A 244 -12.44 32.03 8.51
C ASN A 244 -11.14 32.09 7.72
N ILE A 245 -11.19 32.13 6.38
CA ILE A 245 -9.97 32.20 5.55
C ILE A 245 -9.81 33.60 4.92
N PHE A 246 -10.77 34.01 4.08
CA PHE A 246 -10.61 35.22 3.26
C PHE A 246 -10.57 36.50 4.12
N SER A 247 -11.51 36.64 5.05
CA SER A 247 -11.63 37.83 5.89
C SER A 247 -10.64 37.89 7.06
N ARG A 248 -10.05 36.77 7.46
CA ARG A 248 -9.09 36.71 8.59
C ARG A 248 -7.64 36.86 8.14
N TYR A 249 -7.31 36.24 7.02
CA TYR A 249 -5.94 36.20 6.53
C TYR A 249 -5.85 36.93 5.20
N ARG A 250 -6.41 36.31 4.15
CA ARG A 250 -6.25 36.72 2.75
C ARG A 250 -6.91 35.73 1.81
N LEU A 251 -7.03 36.12 0.54
CA LEU A 251 -7.38 35.21 -0.55
C LEU A 251 -6.19 34.26 -0.84
N PRO A 252 -6.38 32.93 -0.77
CA PRO A 252 -5.39 31.97 -1.20
C PRO A 252 -5.31 31.92 -2.73
N GLU A 253 -4.15 31.58 -3.27
CA GLU A 253 -4.01 31.31 -4.70
C GLU A 253 -4.78 30.04 -5.08
N SER A 254 -4.74 29.03 -4.22
CA SER A 254 -5.47 27.79 -4.45
C SER A 254 -6.02 27.14 -3.19
N ILE A 255 -7.17 26.48 -3.36
CA ILE A 255 -7.78 25.62 -2.35
C ILE A 255 -7.74 24.19 -2.88
N VAL A 256 -7.25 23.25 -2.06
CA VAL A 256 -7.23 21.83 -2.36
C VAL A 256 -8.36 21.15 -1.57
N ALA A 257 -9.25 20.43 -2.23
CA ALA A 257 -10.35 19.72 -1.58
C ALA A 257 -10.60 18.36 -2.23
N ASP A 258 -11.34 17.47 -1.57
CA ASP A 258 -11.78 16.21 -2.18
C ASP A 258 -12.97 16.40 -3.13
N HIS A 259 -13.38 15.32 -3.80
CA HIS A 259 -14.59 15.30 -4.65
C HIS A 259 -15.90 15.19 -3.85
N GLY A 260 -15.94 15.70 -2.62
CA GLY A 260 -17.16 15.80 -1.84
C GLY A 260 -18.19 16.70 -2.53
N LYS A 261 -19.48 16.33 -2.47
CA LYS A 261 -20.57 17.03 -3.18
C LYS A 261 -20.71 18.53 -2.80
N GLN A 262 -20.18 18.89 -1.64
CA GLN A 262 -20.16 20.26 -1.14
C GLN A 262 -19.06 21.11 -1.79
N PHE A 263 -17.96 20.49 -2.24
CA PHE A 263 -16.83 21.16 -2.90
C PHE A 263 -16.95 21.04 -4.43
N ASP A 264 -17.25 19.84 -4.92
CA ASP A 264 -17.48 19.54 -6.34
C ASP A 264 -18.91 19.91 -6.75
N CYS A 265 -19.19 21.22 -6.71
CA CYS A 265 -20.48 21.78 -7.09
C CYS A 265 -20.33 23.10 -7.83
N ARG A 266 -21.28 23.38 -8.74
CA ARG A 266 -21.24 24.58 -9.58
C ARG A 266 -21.21 25.88 -8.76
N GLN A 267 -21.88 25.91 -7.61
CA GLN A 267 -21.94 27.11 -6.76
C GLN A 267 -20.60 27.42 -6.11
N PHE A 268 -19.92 26.41 -5.56
CA PHE A 268 -18.62 26.60 -4.90
C PHE A 268 -17.50 26.83 -5.93
N ILE A 269 -17.51 26.09 -7.05
CA ILE A 269 -16.58 26.33 -8.15
C ILE A 269 -16.70 27.77 -8.67
N LYS A 270 -17.94 28.25 -8.93
CA LYS A 270 -18.17 29.63 -9.37
C LYS A 270 -17.73 30.64 -8.32
N PHE A 271 -17.99 30.38 -7.04
CA PHE A 271 -17.54 31.25 -5.96
C PHE A 271 -16.00 31.37 -5.90
N CYS A 272 -15.27 30.26 -6.06
CA CYS A 272 -13.82 30.29 -6.12
C CYS A 272 -13.32 31.07 -7.36
N ASP A 273 -13.93 30.83 -8.53
CA ASP A 273 -13.60 31.53 -9.79
C ASP A 273 -13.84 33.05 -9.70
N GLU A 274 -15.00 33.47 -9.17
CA GLU A 274 -15.34 34.88 -8.90
C GLU A 274 -14.37 35.53 -7.90
N SER A 275 -13.79 34.74 -6.98
CA SER A 275 -12.81 35.21 -5.99
C SER A 275 -11.37 35.12 -6.50
N VAL A 276 -11.16 34.70 -7.76
CA VAL A 276 -9.84 34.45 -8.38
C VAL A 276 -9.00 33.41 -7.61
N VAL A 277 -9.68 32.43 -7.01
CA VAL A 277 -9.08 31.32 -6.24
C VAL A 277 -9.14 30.03 -7.06
N VAL A 278 -7.99 29.40 -7.29
CA VAL A 278 -7.93 28.14 -8.05
C VAL A 278 -8.34 26.96 -7.18
N LEU A 279 -9.53 26.38 -7.43
CA LEU A 279 -9.96 25.15 -6.78
C LEU A 279 -9.29 23.92 -7.44
N ARG A 280 -8.52 23.16 -6.66
CA ARG A 280 -7.85 21.93 -7.10
C ARG A 280 -8.46 20.73 -6.38
N PHE A 281 -8.93 19.75 -7.13
CA PHE A 281 -9.45 18.52 -6.53
C PHE A 281 -8.34 17.51 -6.28
N SER A 282 -8.32 16.94 -5.07
CA SER A 282 -7.52 15.76 -4.77
C SER A 282 -8.11 14.59 -5.55
N SER A 283 -7.33 14.08 -6.50
CA SER A 283 -7.78 12.93 -7.27
C SER A 283 -7.88 11.70 -6.37
N VAL A 284 -8.83 10.80 -6.65
CA VAL A 284 -8.89 9.43 -6.06
C VAL A 284 -7.56 8.67 -6.28
N ALA A 285 -6.78 9.13 -7.25
CA ALA A 285 -5.47 8.64 -7.65
C ALA A 285 -4.31 8.99 -6.71
N TYR A 286 -4.45 10.08 -5.96
CA TYR A 286 -3.43 10.64 -5.09
C TYR A 286 -4.11 11.18 -3.82
N PRO A 287 -4.55 10.30 -2.90
CA PRO A 287 -5.09 10.74 -1.60
C PRO A 287 -4.13 11.69 -0.88
N GLN A 288 -2.82 11.53 -1.11
CA GLN A 288 -1.77 12.37 -0.56
C GLN A 288 -1.87 13.85 -0.98
N ALA A 289 -2.59 14.18 -2.05
CA ALA A 289 -2.77 15.57 -2.50
C ALA A 289 -3.48 16.44 -1.45
N ASN A 290 -4.39 15.86 -0.64
CA ASN A 290 -4.98 16.50 0.54
C ASN A 290 -4.42 15.93 1.86
N GLY A 291 -3.29 15.21 1.80
CA GLY A 291 -2.75 14.47 2.95
C GLY A 291 -2.34 15.37 4.13
N GLN A 292 -2.09 16.66 3.88
CA GLN A 292 -1.85 17.62 4.96
C GLN A 292 -3.12 17.93 5.76
N ALA A 293 -4.27 18.05 5.09
CA ALA A 293 -5.54 18.19 5.79
C ALA A 293 -5.87 16.93 6.58
N GLU A 294 -5.64 15.74 6.00
CA GLU A 294 -5.82 14.46 6.71
C GLU A 294 -4.91 14.33 7.95
N ALA A 295 -3.66 14.80 7.85
CA ALA A 295 -2.72 14.78 8.98
C ALA A 295 -3.17 15.73 10.10
N ALA A 296 -3.57 16.95 9.76
CA ALA A 296 -4.12 17.89 10.73
C ALA A 296 -5.40 17.36 11.37
N ASN A 297 -6.29 16.74 10.58
CA ASN A 297 -7.51 16.12 11.06
C ASN A 297 -7.22 15.06 12.12
N LYS A 298 -6.18 14.24 11.95
CA LYS A 298 -5.74 13.28 12.98
C LYS A 298 -5.29 13.98 14.26
N SER A 299 -4.55 15.08 14.16
CA SER A 299 -4.11 15.87 15.32
C SER A 299 -5.30 16.51 16.06
N ILE A 300 -6.27 17.08 15.33
CA ILE A 300 -7.49 17.65 15.91
C ILE A 300 -8.31 16.55 16.60
N LEU A 301 -8.51 15.41 15.93
CA LEU A 301 -9.23 14.27 16.50
C LEU A 301 -8.55 13.76 17.77
N HIS A 302 -7.21 13.67 17.78
CA HIS A 302 -6.47 13.29 18.97
C HIS A 302 -6.69 14.28 20.12
N GLY A 303 -6.55 15.59 19.87
CA GLY A 303 -6.80 16.62 20.87
C GLY A 303 -8.23 16.58 21.41
N LEU A 304 -9.22 16.44 20.52
CA LEU A 304 -10.61 16.29 20.90
C LEU A 304 -10.82 15.01 21.72
N HIS A 305 -10.29 13.85 21.32
CA HIS A 305 -10.44 12.60 22.08
C HIS A 305 -9.87 12.69 23.50
N THR A 306 -8.69 13.30 23.66
CA THR A 306 -8.04 13.44 24.95
C THR A 306 -8.85 14.33 25.89
N ILE A 307 -9.40 15.44 25.40
CA ILE A 307 -10.24 16.36 26.19
C ILE A 307 -11.67 15.80 26.38
N PHE A 308 -12.18 15.03 25.42
CA PHE A 308 -13.51 14.44 25.45
C PHE A 308 -13.71 13.40 26.55
N LEU A 309 -12.64 12.75 27.03
CA LEU A 309 -12.71 11.89 28.22
C LEU A 309 -13.24 12.66 29.44
N ASP A 310 -12.88 13.94 29.57
CA ASP A 310 -13.30 14.81 30.67
C ASP A 310 -14.58 15.59 30.34
N ALA A 311 -14.78 15.94 29.06
CA ALA A 311 -15.90 16.75 28.59
C ALA A 311 -17.03 15.90 27.98
N LYS A 312 -18.01 15.50 28.80
CA LYS A 312 -19.24 14.71 28.48
C LYS A 312 -20.05 15.16 27.23
N GLY A 313 -19.52 15.03 26.02
CA GLY A 313 -20.20 15.42 24.78
C GLY A 313 -20.07 16.89 24.37
N ARG A 314 -19.27 17.71 25.08
CA ARG A 314 -19.15 19.17 24.84
C ARG A 314 -18.01 19.54 23.88
N TRP A 315 -17.73 18.70 22.90
CA TRP A 315 -16.59 18.87 21.99
C TRP A 315 -16.59 20.20 21.21
N VAL A 316 -17.76 20.80 21.00
CA VAL A 316 -17.89 22.12 20.36
C VAL A 316 -17.32 23.25 21.22
N GLU A 317 -17.54 23.19 22.54
CA GLU A 317 -17.03 24.18 23.50
C GLU A 317 -15.50 24.08 23.66
N GLU A 318 -14.96 22.87 23.51
CA GLU A 318 -13.53 22.58 23.68
C GLU A 318 -12.71 22.80 22.40
N LEU A 319 -13.36 22.86 21.23
CA LEU A 319 -12.70 23.01 19.95
C LEU A 319 -11.75 24.24 19.89
N PRO A 320 -12.12 25.45 20.37
CA PRO A 320 -11.20 26.59 20.38
C PRO A 320 -9.93 26.31 21.18
N GLY A 321 -10.01 25.57 22.28
CA GLY A 321 -8.84 25.17 23.08
C GLY A 321 -7.92 24.23 22.31
N VAL A 322 -8.48 23.26 21.58
CA VAL A 322 -7.70 22.37 20.70
C VAL A 322 -7.00 23.14 19.59
N LEU A 323 -7.71 24.07 18.94
CA LEU A 323 -7.14 24.92 17.91
C LEU A 323 -6.03 25.81 18.47
N TRP A 324 -6.22 26.39 19.66
CA TRP A 324 -5.20 27.20 20.33
C TRP A 324 -3.91 26.42 20.58
N VAL A 325 -4.02 25.22 21.15
CA VAL A 325 -2.86 24.33 21.34
C VAL A 325 -2.21 24.01 19.99
N HIS A 326 -3.00 23.75 18.94
CA HIS A 326 -2.44 23.49 17.62
C HIS A 326 -1.66 24.69 17.07
N TRP A 327 -2.11 25.92 17.32
CA TRP A 327 -1.46 27.13 16.84
C TRP A 327 -0.12 27.40 17.54
N THR A 328 -0.06 27.17 18.85
CA THR A 328 1.13 27.44 19.69
C THR A 328 2.09 26.26 19.80
N THR A 329 1.73 25.09 19.27
CA THR A 329 2.63 23.93 19.23
C THR A 329 3.62 24.03 18.08
N HIS A 330 4.91 23.88 18.39
CA HIS A 330 6.00 23.81 17.42
C HIS A 330 5.78 22.71 16.37
N LYS A 331 5.92 23.04 15.08
CA LYS A 331 5.74 22.10 13.98
C LYS A 331 7.08 21.61 13.48
N VAL A 332 7.31 20.30 13.52
CA VAL A 332 8.56 19.68 13.03
C VAL A 332 8.85 20.06 11.56
N ALA A 333 7.82 20.24 10.74
CA ALA A 333 7.96 20.54 9.31
C ALA A 333 8.54 21.92 9.01
N THR A 334 8.20 22.93 9.82
CA THR A 334 8.70 24.31 9.66
C THR A 334 9.78 24.65 10.68
N GLY A 335 9.82 23.91 11.79
CA GLY A 335 10.63 24.17 12.96
C GLY A 335 10.24 25.46 13.70
N GLU A 336 8.97 25.85 13.59
CA GLU A 336 8.35 27.06 14.15
C GLU A 336 6.91 26.75 14.56
N THR A 337 6.28 27.60 15.38
CA THR A 337 4.84 27.51 15.66
C THR A 337 4.01 28.08 14.51
N SER A 338 2.77 27.60 14.36
CA SER A 338 1.87 28.16 13.34
C SER A 338 1.47 29.60 13.67
N PHE A 339 1.37 29.93 14.96
CA PHE A 339 1.09 31.28 15.43
C PHE A 339 2.18 32.24 14.98
N ALA A 340 3.45 31.97 15.32
CA ALA A 340 4.56 32.88 14.99
C ALA A 340 4.74 33.10 13.49
N LEU A 341 4.61 32.06 12.65
CA LEU A 341 4.69 32.21 11.19
C LEU A 341 3.55 33.07 10.60
N THR A 342 2.40 33.13 11.29
CA THR A 342 1.22 33.86 10.83
C THR A 342 1.20 35.29 11.36
N SER A 343 1.46 35.48 12.65
CA SER A 343 1.35 36.77 13.35
C SER A 343 2.67 37.55 13.42
N GLY A 344 3.82 36.91 13.22
CA GLY A 344 5.14 37.52 13.35
C GLY A 344 5.82 37.34 14.71
N SER A 345 5.07 36.99 15.76
CA SER A 345 5.61 36.78 17.11
C SER A 345 4.92 35.62 17.81
N GLU A 346 5.54 35.05 18.84
CA GLU A 346 4.96 33.92 19.57
C GLU A 346 3.79 34.36 20.45
N ALA A 347 2.75 33.52 20.52
CA ALA A 347 1.60 33.75 21.38
C ALA A 347 2.01 33.82 22.86
N VAL A 348 1.34 34.68 23.64
CA VAL A 348 1.39 34.61 25.09
C VAL A 348 0.42 33.53 25.55
N ILE A 349 0.93 32.45 26.14
CA ILE A 349 0.13 31.34 26.65
C ILE A 349 -0.14 31.48 28.16
N PRO A 350 -1.18 30.83 28.72
CA PRO A 350 -1.58 31.03 30.12
C PRO A 350 -0.48 30.80 31.16
N VAL A 351 0.46 29.88 30.90
CA VAL A 351 1.60 29.63 31.81
C VAL A 351 2.51 30.84 31.95
N GLU A 352 2.70 31.62 30.88
CA GLU A 352 3.53 32.83 30.90
C GLU A 352 2.85 33.99 31.63
N VAL A 353 1.52 34.02 31.68
CA VAL A 353 0.80 35.00 32.49
C VAL A 353 0.83 34.59 33.96
N ARG A 354 0.66 33.30 34.24
CA ARG A 354 0.66 32.76 35.61
C ARG A 354 2.04 32.76 36.25
N PHE A 355 3.07 32.52 35.45
CA PHE A 355 4.48 32.56 35.82
C PHE A 355 5.18 33.50 34.83
N PRO A 356 5.17 34.83 35.12
CA PRO A 356 5.71 35.84 34.23
C PRO A 356 7.11 35.50 33.74
N THR A 357 7.25 35.45 32.42
CA THR A 357 8.55 35.43 31.74
C THR A 357 9.09 36.85 31.69
N HIS A 358 10.38 37.01 31.37
CA HIS A 358 10.99 38.34 31.23
C HIS A 358 10.19 39.25 30.28
N ARG A 359 9.74 38.71 29.13
CA ARG A 359 8.94 39.47 28.16
C ARG A 359 7.58 39.95 28.67
N VAL A 360 7.02 39.30 29.70
CA VAL A 360 5.75 39.70 30.34
C VAL A 360 6.00 40.58 31.56
N ALA A 361 7.01 40.27 32.36
CA ALA A 361 7.32 40.95 33.61
C ALA A 361 7.92 42.35 33.38
N GLU A 362 8.76 42.51 32.35
CA GLU A 362 9.46 43.74 32.03
C GLU A 362 8.86 44.46 30.82
N TYR A 363 7.54 44.32 30.61
CA TYR A 363 6.86 44.97 29.50
C TYR A 363 6.93 46.50 29.61
N GLU A 364 7.50 47.14 28.60
CA GLU A 364 7.52 48.58 28.42
C GLU A 364 7.01 48.92 27.00
N GLU A 365 6.03 49.82 26.90
CA GLU A 365 5.30 50.06 25.65
C GLU A 365 6.19 50.57 24.51
N SER A 366 7.12 51.49 24.78
CA SER A 366 8.05 52.02 23.78
C SER A 366 9.00 50.95 23.26
N THR A 367 9.64 50.22 24.17
CA THR A 367 10.65 49.20 23.86
C THR A 367 10.01 48.01 23.13
N ASN A 368 8.83 47.55 23.58
CA ASN A 368 8.07 46.51 22.89
C ASN A 368 7.62 46.95 21.49
N GLY A 369 7.33 48.25 21.28
CA GLY A 369 7.05 48.79 19.96
C GLY A 369 8.23 48.62 18.99
N GLU A 370 9.44 48.93 19.43
CA GLU A 370 10.68 48.76 18.64
C GLU A 370 10.98 47.27 18.39
N GLU A 371 10.90 46.43 19.42
CA GLU A 371 11.05 44.97 19.28
C GLU A 371 10.01 44.38 18.33
N ARG A 372 8.77 44.89 18.34
CA ARG A 372 7.72 44.43 17.44
C ARG A 372 8.02 44.78 15.98
N VAL A 373 8.59 45.94 15.72
CA VAL A 373 9.03 46.31 14.36
C VAL A 373 10.17 45.37 13.94
N HIS A 374 11.14 45.14 14.81
CA HIS A 374 12.23 44.21 14.56
C HIS A 374 11.72 42.79 14.26
N ASP A 375 10.79 42.26 15.05
CA ASP A 375 10.16 40.95 14.82
C ASP A 375 9.51 40.85 13.44
N LEU A 376 8.87 41.93 12.98
CA LEU A 376 8.22 41.99 11.67
C LEU A 376 9.25 42.05 10.53
N ASP A 377 10.35 42.77 10.70
CA ASP A 377 11.45 42.81 9.73
C ASP A 377 12.12 41.42 9.61
N MET A 378 12.32 40.73 10.74
CA MET A 378 12.90 39.38 10.78
C MET A 378 11.93 38.28 10.33
N LEU A 379 10.64 38.58 10.17
CA LEU A 379 9.61 37.60 9.83
C LEU A 379 9.82 36.97 8.45
N GLU A 380 10.32 37.75 7.49
CA GLU A 380 10.61 37.24 6.14
C GLU A 380 11.73 36.19 6.19
N GLU A 381 12.83 36.48 6.89
CA GLU A 381 13.93 35.53 7.10
C GLU A 381 13.44 34.24 7.78
N ARG A 382 12.62 34.34 8.82
CA ARG A 382 12.02 33.17 9.50
C ARG A 382 11.17 32.33 8.55
N ARG A 383 10.41 32.98 7.67
CA ARG A 383 9.58 32.29 6.66
C ARG A 383 10.44 31.62 5.60
N ASP A 384 11.55 32.23 5.18
CA ASP A 384 12.48 31.61 4.23
C ASP A 384 13.14 30.36 4.83
N ILE A 385 13.59 30.42 6.08
CA ILE A 385 14.12 29.26 6.81
C ILE A 385 13.06 28.15 6.90
N ALA A 386 11.81 28.50 7.23
CA ALA A 386 10.71 27.55 7.28
C ALA A 386 10.40 26.93 5.90
N SER A 387 10.49 27.72 4.82
CA SER A 387 10.31 27.27 3.44
C SER A 387 11.35 26.22 3.05
N VAL A 388 12.63 26.50 3.34
CA VAL A 388 13.75 25.56 3.08
C VAL A 388 13.55 24.25 3.85
N ARG A 389 13.17 24.32 5.13
CA ARG A 389 12.87 23.13 5.95
C ARG A 389 11.70 22.33 5.38
N LEU A 390 10.65 22.99 4.94
CA LEU A 390 9.46 22.35 4.40
C LEU A 390 9.77 21.62 3.08
N GLU A 391 10.56 22.22 2.20
CA GLU A 391 11.02 21.57 0.97
C GLU A 391 11.97 20.40 1.26
N ALA A 392 12.90 20.55 2.22
CA ALA A 392 13.77 19.46 2.67
C ALA A 392 12.97 18.26 3.22
N MET A 393 11.96 18.53 4.06
CA MET A 393 11.10 17.48 4.62
C MET A 393 10.26 16.80 3.52
N LYS A 394 9.72 17.57 2.57
CA LYS A 394 9.01 17.03 1.40
C LYS A 394 9.92 16.11 0.58
N GLN A 395 11.17 16.50 0.32
CA GLN A 395 12.13 15.66 -0.40
C GLN A 395 12.44 14.37 0.38
N GLN A 396 12.59 14.42 1.70
CA GLN A 396 12.80 13.23 2.53
C GLN A 396 11.60 12.27 2.48
N VAL A 397 10.38 12.79 2.65
CA VAL A 397 9.15 11.99 2.55
C VAL A 397 9.00 11.39 1.15
N ALA A 398 9.28 12.18 0.10
CA ALA A 398 9.28 11.70 -1.28
C ALA A 398 10.31 10.58 -1.50
N LYS A 399 11.54 10.71 -0.99
CA LYS A 399 12.57 9.67 -1.06
C LYS A 399 12.12 8.38 -0.38
N TYR A 400 11.58 8.47 0.84
CA TYR A 400 11.09 7.30 1.57
C TYR A 400 9.92 6.60 0.84
N TYR A 401 8.97 7.39 0.34
CA TYR A 401 7.82 6.90 -0.41
C TYR A 401 8.25 6.25 -1.73
N ASN A 402 9.07 6.96 -2.52
CA ASN A 402 9.54 6.51 -3.82
C ASN A 402 10.47 5.28 -3.72
N ARG A 403 11.19 5.08 -2.60
CA ARG A 403 12.00 3.87 -2.37
C ARG A 403 11.18 2.57 -2.41
N LYS A 404 9.92 2.63 -1.99
CA LYS A 404 9.01 1.48 -2.02
C LYS A 404 8.27 1.34 -3.35
N MET A 405 8.39 2.33 -4.25
CA MET A 405 7.69 2.35 -5.52
C MET A 405 8.20 1.23 -6.43
N ARG A 406 7.26 0.42 -6.94
CA ARG A 406 7.54 -0.54 -8.01
C ARG A 406 6.65 -0.14 -9.19
N PRO A 407 7.14 0.72 -10.11
CA PRO A 407 6.34 1.15 -11.25
C PRO A 407 5.92 -0.08 -12.04
N HIS A 408 4.63 -0.43 -11.99
CA HIS A 408 4.08 -1.34 -12.99
C HIS A 408 3.89 -0.49 -14.24
N GLN A 409 4.71 -0.71 -15.26
CA GLN A 409 4.51 -0.07 -16.56
C GLN A 409 3.26 -0.66 -17.22
N ILE A 410 2.08 -0.13 -16.84
CA ILE A 410 0.83 -0.40 -17.53
C ILE A 410 0.90 0.32 -18.88
N ARG A 411 1.01 -0.44 -19.96
CA ARG A 411 1.09 0.10 -21.33
C ARG A 411 -0.30 0.18 -21.95
N LEU A 412 -0.44 1.02 -22.98
CA LEU A 412 -1.62 0.99 -23.86
C LEU A 412 -1.87 -0.45 -24.35
N GLY A 413 -3.12 -0.88 -24.37
CA GLY A 413 -3.53 -2.23 -24.75
C GLY A 413 -3.33 -3.32 -23.69
N SER A 414 -2.67 -3.03 -22.55
CA SER A 414 -2.48 -4.02 -21.49
C SER A 414 -3.80 -4.43 -20.84
N LEU A 415 -3.93 -5.71 -20.47
CA LEU A 415 -5.07 -6.19 -19.68
C LEU A 415 -4.86 -5.90 -18.20
N VAL A 416 -5.89 -5.36 -17.56
CA VAL A 416 -5.87 -4.99 -16.14
C VAL A 416 -7.16 -5.40 -15.43
N LEU A 417 -7.05 -5.69 -14.14
CA LEU A 417 -8.16 -5.82 -13.21
C LEU A 417 -8.36 -4.51 -12.46
N ARG A 418 -9.61 -4.13 -12.20
CA ARG A 418 -10.01 -2.93 -11.48
C ARG A 418 -10.59 -3.28 -10.12
N ARG A 419 -10.12 -2.60 -9.06
CA ARG A 419 -10.62 -2.80 -7.69
C ARG A 419 -12.13 -2.55 -7.60
N ASP A 420 -12.84 -3.43 -6.89
CA ASP A 420 -14.27 -3.29 -6.65
C ASP A 420 -14.54 -2.70 -5.26
N PHE A 421 -15.07 -1.47 -5.23
CA PHE A 421 -15.42 -0.76 -3.99
C PHE A 421 -16.86 -0.99 -3.55
N ARG A 422 -17.66 -1.67 -4.37
CA ARG A 422 -19.07 -1.96 -4.09
C ARG A 422 -19.35 -3.43 -4.39
N PRO A 423 -18.90 -4.35 -3.51
CA PRO A 423 -19.29 -5.75 -3.60
C PRO A 423 -20.83 -5.84 -3.55
N LYS A 424 -21.41 -6.79 -4.29
CA LYS A 424 -22.86 -6.99 -4.23
C LYS A 424 -23.23 -7.44 -2.81
N PRO A 425 -24.33 -6.93 -2.21
CA PRO A 425 -24.72 -7.29 -0.85
C PRO A 425 -24.86 -8.80 -0.63
N CYS A 426 -25.26 -9.53 -1.68
CA CYS A 426 -25.49 -10.97 -1.67
C CYS A 426 -24.21 -11.81 -1.58
N GLU A 427 -23.04 -11.27 -1.92
CA GLU A 427 -21.79 -12.04 -2.07
C GLU A 427 -20.92 -12.05 -0.78
N GLY A 428 -21.15 -11.11 0.14
CA GLY A 428 -20.52 -11.09 1.47
C GLY A 428 -18.99 -11.23 1.43
N LYS A 429 -18.43 -12.06 2.33
CA LYS A 429 -16.98 -12.33 2.42
C LYS A 429 -16.38 -13.06 1.21
N LEU A 430 -17.22 -13.60 0.32
CA LEU A 430 -16.79 -14.35 -0.86
C LEU A 430 -16.75 -13.48 -2.12
N ALA A 431 -17.11 -12.20 -2.03
CA ALA A 431 -17.08 -11.31 -3.17
C ALA A 431 -15.65 -11.13 -3.72
N PRO A 432 -15.45 -11.18 -5.05
CA PRO A 432 -14.15 -10.93 -5.65
C PRO A 432 -13.73 -9.48 -5.38
N LYS A 433 -12.48 -9.28 -4.98
CA LYS A 433 -11.92 -7.94 -4.67
C LYS A 433 -11.67 -7.13 -5.94
N TRP A 434 -11.48 -7.81 -7.06
CA TRP A 434 -11.16 -7.21 -8.35
C TRP A 434 -12.15 -7.63 -9.44
N LYS A 435 -12.49 -6.70 -10.33
CA LYS A 435 -13.33 -6.90 -11.51
C LYS A 435 -12.50 -6.81 -12.78
N GLY A 436 -12.87 -7.55 -13.82
CA GLY A 436 -12.22 -7.51 -15.13
C GLY A 436 -12.13 -8.91 -15.77
N PRO A 437 -11.27 -9.10 -16.78
CA PRO A 437 -10.26 -8.16 -17.28
C PRO A 437 -10.84 -6.96 -18.08
N TYR A 438 -10.10 -5.85 -18.06
CA TYR A 438 -10.33 -4.64 -18.88
C TYR A 438 -9.08 -4.36 -19.71
N ARG A 439 -9.22 -3.66 -20.83
CA ARG A 439 -8.11 -3.20 -21.67
C ARG A 439 -7.84 -1.71 -21.42
N VAL A 440 -6.57 -1.33 -21.40
CA VAL A 440 -6.15 0.07 -21.27
C VAL A 440 -6.27 0.76 -22.63
N ARG A 441 -7.22 1.68 -22.75
CA ARG A 441 -7.49 2.40 -24.00
C ARG A 441 -6.63 3.65 -24.14
N GLU A 442 -6.46 4.41 -23.06
CA GLU A 442 -5.82 5.73 -23.09
C GLU A 442 -5.06 5.99 -21.78
N ILE A 443 -3.88 6.61 -21.88
CA ILE A 443 -3.08 7.07 -20.73
C ILE A 443 -3.24 8.59 -20.65
N ILE A 444 -3.99 9.08 -19.65
CA ILE A 444 -4.30 10.51 -19.49
C ILE A 444 -3.20 11.21 -18.68
N GLY A 445 -2.51 10.48 -17.80
CA GLY A 445 -1.40 10.99 -17.01
C GLY A 445 -0.59 9.85 -16.38
N PRO A 446 0.44 10.16 -15.58
CA PRO A 446 1.39 9.19 -15.06
C PRO A 446 0.77 8.01 -14.27
N ALA A 447 -0.43 8.19 -13.73
CA ALA A 447 -1.15 7.17 -12.95
C ALA A 447 -2.66 7.13 -13.25
N THR A 448 -3.12 7.76 -14.32
CA THR A 448 -4.54 7.89 -14.63
C THR A 448 -4.82 7.31 -16.01
N PHE A 449 -5.69 6.30 -16.05
CA PHE A 449 -5.97 5.50 -17.23
C PHE A 449 -7.45 5.51 -17.58
N LYS A 450 -7.77 5.44 -18.87
CA LYS A 450 -9.11 5.18 -19.38
C LYS A 450 -9.19 3.73 -19.82
N LEU A 451 -10.23 3.04 -19.35
CA LEU A 451 -10.39 1.61 -19.57
C LEU A 451 -11.55 1.33 -20.52
N GLU A 452 -11.45 0.21 -21.21
CA GLU A 452 -12.53 -0.39 -21.99
C GLU A 452 -12.72 -1.86 -21.59
N ARG A 453 -13.95 -2.36 -21.72
CA ARG A 453 -14.21 -3.80 -21.63
C ARG A 453 -13.54 -4.50 -22.81
N VAL A 454 -13.24 -5.79 -22.65
CA VAL A 454 -12.72 -6.62 -23.74
C VAL A 454 -13.67 -6.61 -24.96
N GLU A 455 -14.97 -6.44 -24.73
CA GLU A 455 -16.04 -6.28 -25.74
C GLU A 455 -16.09 -4.87 -26.40
N GLY A 456 -15.13 -3.97 -26.12
CA GLY A 456 -15.04 -2.63 -26.72
C GLY A 456 -15.84 -1.52 -26.03
N LYS A 457 -16.66 -1.82 -25.01
CA LYS A 457 -17.42 -0.80 -24.28
C LYS A 457 -16.53 0.03 -23.33
N VAL A 458 -16.47 1.34 -23.58
CA VAL A 458 -15.63 2.29 -22.86
C VAL A 458 -16.21 2.61 -21.48
N ILE A 459 -15.36 2.62 -20.45
CA ILE A 459 -15.74 3.05 -19.10
C ILE A 459 -15.66 4.58 -19.04
N LYS A 460 -16.78 5.24 -18.71
CA LYS A 460 -16.87 6.71 -18.66
C LYS A 460 -15.91 7.36 -17.66
N ARG A 461 -15.64 6.71 -16.53
CA ARG A 461 -14.77 7.25 -15.46
C ARG A 461 -13.33 6.81 -15.67
N THR A 462 -12.40 7.72 -15.41
CA THR A 462 -10.98 7.43 -15.34
C THR A 462 -10.66 6.58 -14.11
N CYS A 463 -9.67 5.71 -14.23
CA CYS A 463 -9.24 4.79 -13.18
C CYS A 463 -7.78 5.04 -12.83
N ASN A 464 -7.46 4.95 -11.54
CA ASN A 464 -6.10 5.16 -11.07
C ASN A 464 -5.28 3.86 -11.06
N ALA A 465 -3.97 3.97 -11.31
CA ALA A 465 -2.98 2.91 -11.21
C ALA A 465 -3.04 2.09 -9.90
N GLN A 466 -3.25 2.72 -8.74
CA GLN A 466 -3.34 2.04 -7.43
C GLN A 466 -4.58 1.15 -7.33
N ASN A 467 -5.61 1.44 -8.12
CA ASN A 467 -6.85 0.66 -8.21
C ASN A 467 -6.84 -0.31 -9.40
N LEU A 468 -5.68 -0.47 -10.05
CA LEU A 468 -5.47 -1.37 -11.17
C LEU A 468 -4.36 -2.36 -10.86
N LYS A 469 -4.54 -3.57 -11.38
CA LYS A 469 -3.55 -4.63 -11.33
C LYS A 469 -3.40 -5.22 -12.73
N VAL A 470 -2.18 -5.50 -13.16
CA VAL A 470 -1.95 -6.18 -14.45
C VAL A 470 -2.58 -7.57 -14.41
N TYR A 471 -3.34 -7.90 -15.44
CA TYR A 471 -3.93 -9.21 -15.63
C TYR A 471 -3.01 -10.08 -16.49
N HIS A 472 -2.59 -11.21 -15.96
CA HIS A 472 -1.76 -12.17 -16.69
C HIS A 472 -2.66 -13.23 -17.35
N ARG A 473 -2.56 -13.39 -18.66
CA ARG A 473 -3.24 -14.46 -19.41
C ARG A 473 -2.25 -15.60 -19.66
N THR A 474 -2.70 -16.85 -19.55
CA THR A 474 -1.99 -18.02 -20.07
C THR A 474 -2.15 -18.03 -21.59
N GLY A 475 -1.05 -17.97 -22.34
CA GLY A 475 -1.11 -17.88 -23.81
C GLY A 475 -1.32 -19.23 -24.47
N ALA A 476 -2.34 -19.31 -25.32
CA ALA A 476 -2.24 -19.72 -26.71
C ALA A 476 -3.42 -19.06 -27.46
N GLU A 477 -3.15 -17.93 -28.11
CA GLU A 477 -3.91 -17.31 -29.19
C GLU A 477 -3.09 -16.07 -29.60
N GLU A 478 -2.02 -16.34 -30.34
CA GLU A 478 -1.56 -15.38 -31.34
C GLU A 478 -2.73 -15.26 -32.33
N VAL A 479 -3.53 -14.21 -32.20
CA VAL A 479 -4.36 -13.77 -33.31
C VAL A 479 -3.39 -13.12 -34.28
N TYR A 480 -2.89 -13.91 -35.23
CA TYR A 480 -2.43 -13.38 -36.50
C TYR A 480 -3.61 -12.62 -37.13
N GLU A 481 -3.27 -11.50 -37.76
CA GLU A 481 -4.13 -10.48 -38.35
C GLU A 481 -5.38 -10.98 -39.09
#